data_AF-A0A497CZ83-F1
#
_entry.id   AF-A0A497CZ83-F1
#
_cell.length_a   1.000
_cell.length_b   1.000
_cell.length_c   1.000
_cell.angle_alpha   90.00
_cell.angle_beta   90.00
_cell.angle_gamma   90.00
#
_symmetry.space_group_name_H-M   'P 1'
#
loop_
_entity.id
_entity.type
_entity.pdbx_description
1 polymer ?
#
loop_
_entity_poly.entity_id
_entity_poly.type
_entity_poly.pdbx_seq_one_letter_code
_entity_poly.pdbx_strand_id
1 'polypeptide(L)'
;PEVEQTVKQMVTLKKPIGALCISPAFIAKILKDVNVTIGSDKGTAEAIEAMGATHIETSHGDVVFDEDKLVFTTPCYMLDATILDIDDGANNVVKEMMKVL
;
A
#
# COMPACT_ATOMS: atom_id res chain seq x y z
N PRO A 1 -1.66 11.02 -16.48
CA PRO A 1 -0.26 11.11 -16.00
C PRO A 1 0.43 9.76 -16.11
N GLU A 2 1.76 9.71 -16.30
CA GLU A 2 2.53 8.49 -16.56
C GLU A 2 2.36 7.42 -15.46
N VAL A 3 2.51 7.81 -14.18
CA VAL A 3 2.36 6.90 -13.03
C VAL A 3 1.00 6.22 -12.99
N GLU A 4 -0.08 6.97 -13.23
CA GLU A 4 -1.44 6.43 -13.24
C GLU A 4 -1.62 5.36 -14.33
N GLN A 5 -1.06 5.60 -15.52
CA GLN A 5 -1.12 4.64 -16.62
C GLN A 5 -0.35 3.37 -16.29
N THR A 6 0.87 3.51 -15.74
CA THR A 6 1.70 2.37 -15.34
C THR A 6 1.02 1.52 -14.27
N VAL A 7 0.46 2.15 -13.23
CA VAL A 7 -0.27 1.44 -12.16
C VAL A 7 -1.46 0.65 -12.73
N LYS A 8 -2.29 1.26 -13.59
CA LYS A 8 -3.42 0.58 -14.24
C LYS A 8 -2.98 -0.57 -15.16
N GLN A 9 -1.85 -0.42 -15.85
CA GLN A 9 -1.28 -1.49 -16.68
C GLN A 9 -0.78 -2.65 -15.85
N MET A 10 -0.13 -2.41 -14.71
CA MET A 10 0.34 -3.47 -13.80
C MET A 10 -0.84 -4.32 -13.29
N VAL A 11 -1.95 -3.69 -12.89
CA VAL A 11 -3.18 -4.41 -12.50
C VAL A 11 -3.74 -5.23 -13.66
N THR A 12 -3.84 -4.64 -14.87
CA THR A 12 -4.32 -5.35 -16.07
C THR A 12 -3.47 -6.57 -16.40
N LEU A 13 -2.15 -6.45 -16.23
CA LEU A 13 -1.18 -7.51 -16.46
C LEU A 13 -1.06 -8.50 -15.28
N LYS A 14 -1.83 -8.30 -14.21
CA LYS A 14 -1.76 -9.07 -12.97
C LYS A 14 -0.34 -9.15 -12.41
N LYS A 15 0.37 -8.02 -12.41
CA LYS A 15 1.70 -7.90 -11.81
C LYS A 15 1.59 -7.23 -10.44
N PRO A 16 2.30 -7.73 -9.42
CA PRO A 16 2.20 -7.19 -8.07
C PRO A 16 2.74 -5.76 -7.99
N ILE A 17 2.11 -4.95 -7.15
CA ILE A 17 2.45 -3.54 -6.89
C ILE A 17 2.74 -3.38 -5.39
N GLY A 18 3.93 -2.90 -5.06
CA GLY A 18 4.27 -2.48 -3.69
C GLY A 18 4.14 -0.96 -3.54
N ALA A 19 3.46 -0.49 -2.50
CA ALA A 19 3.40 0.93 -2.15
C ALA A 19 3.63 1.15 -0.64
N LEU A 20 4.61 1.98 -0.30
CA LEU A 20 5.11 2.13 1.06
C LEU A 20 4.90 3.58 1.55
N CYS A 21 4.78 3.77 2.86
CA CYS A 21 4.65 5.10 3.47
C CYS A 21 3.40 5.84 2.97
N ILE A 22 3.55 6.99 2.31
CA ILE A 22 2.42 7.77 1.76
C ILE A 22 1.98 7.31 0.35
N SER A 23 2.79 6.51 -0.34
CA SER A 23 2.45 6.00 -1.68
C SER A 23 1.09 5.29 -1.79
N PRO A 24 0.58 4.56 -0.77
CA PRO A 24 -0.75 3.97 -0.78
C PRO A 24 -1.90 4.97 -1.02
N ALA A 25 -1.76 6.24 -0.62
CA ALA A 25 -2.77 7.27 -0.90
C ALA A 25 -2.92 7.56 -2.41
N PHE A 26 -1.83 7.47 -3.18
CA PHE A 26 -1.89 7.59 -4.64
C PHE A 26 -2.54 6.36 -5.27
N ILE A 27 -2.22 5.17 -4.77
CA ILE A 27 -2.83 3.91 -5.22
C ILE A 27 -4.35 3.94 -4.99
N ALA A 28 -4.78 4.38 -3.81
CA ALA A 28 -6.18 4.59 -3.48
C ALA A 28 -6.89 5.49 -4.51
N LYS A 29 -6.28 6.63 -4.85
CA LYS A 29 -6.85 7.55 -5.84
C LYS A 29 -6.93 6.97 -7.26
N ILE A 30 -5.90 6.23 -7.66
CA ILE A 30 -5.75 5.71 -9.04
C ILE A 30 -6.67 4.53 -9.28
N LEU A 31 -6.68 3.55 -8.37
CA LEU A 31 -7.37 2.28 -8.56
C LEU A 31 -8.79 2.31 -8.03
N LYS A 32 -9.04 3.02 -6.91
CA LYS A 32 -10.28 2.91 -6.11
C LYS A 32 -10.55 1.47 -5.70
N ASP A 33 -11.55 1.22 -4.85
CA ASP A 33 -12.02 -0.09 -4.38
C ASP A 33 -10.86 -1.04 -4.01
N VAL A 34 -9.79 -0.52 -3.41
CA VAL A 34 -8.54 -1.24 -3.12
C VAL A 34 -8.27 -1.15 -1.63
N ASN A 35 -7.82 -2.26 -1.04
CA ASN A 35 -7.41 -2.32 0.35
C ASN A 35 -5.96 -1.85 0.48
N VAL A 36 -5.72 -0.85 1.32
CA VAL A 36 -4.40 -0.29 1.55
C VAL A 36 -4.21 0.09 3.01
N THR A 37 -2.96 0.23 3.46
CA THR A 37 -2.65 0.84 4.75
C THR A 37 -1.67 1.99 4.61
N ILE A 38 -1.83 3.01 5.45
CA ILE A 38 -0.78 3.99 5.77
C ILE A 38 -0.41 3.95 7.25
N GLY A 39 -0.84 2.94 8.00
CA GLY A 39 -0.65 2.83 9.44
C GLY A 39 -1.89 3.26 10.20
N SER A 40 -1.78 4.27 11.05
CA SER A 40 -2.85 4.68 11.97
C SER A 40 -3.12 6.19 12.01
N ASP A 41 -2.65 6.96 11.02
CA ASP A 41 -3.00 8.38 10.92
C ASP A 41 -4.45 8.56 10.47
N LYS A 42 -5.32 8.97 11.39
CA LYS A 42 -6.76 9.09 11.17
C LYS A 42 -7.12 10.03 10.01
N GLY A 43 -6.45 11.18 9.91
CA GLY A 43 -6.77 12.16 8.86
C GLY A 43 -6.45 11.64 7.46
N THR A 44 -5.32 10.93 7.32
CA THR A 44 -4.94 10.31 6.05
C THR A 44 -5.82 9.12 5.72
N ALA A 45 -6.19 8.29 6.72
CA ALA A 45 -7.13 7.19 6.55
C ALA A 45 -8.49 7.68 6.02
N GLU A 46 -9.08 8.71 6.63
CA GLU A 46 -10.34 9.32 6.18
C GLU A 46 -10.24 9.87 4.74
N ALA A 47 -9.09 10.48 4.39
CA ALA A 47 -8.86 10.95 3.03
C ALA A 47 -8.78 9.79 2.02
N ILE A 48 -8.15 8.67 2.39
CA ILE A 48 -8.10 7.44 1.57
C ILE A 48 -9.50 6.88 1.33
N GLU A 49 -10.32 6.80 2.38
CA GLU A 49 -11.70 6.35 2.29
C GLU A 49 -12.56 7.27 1.42
N ALA A 50 -12.40 8.59 1.56
CA ALA A 50 -13.07 9.57 0.71
C ALA A 50 -12.65 9.49 -0.78
N MET A 51 -11.47 8.93 -1.07
CA MET A 51 -11.03 8.65 -2.44
C MET A 51 -11.63 7.37 -3.03
N GLY A 52 -12.36 6.58 -2.22
CA GLY A 52 -13.05 5.36 -2.63
C GLY A 52 -12.22 4.10 -2.47
N ALA A 53 -11.20 4.11 -1.61
CA ALA A 53 -10.45 2.91 -1.20
C ALA A 53 -10.82 2.51 0.23
N THR A 54 -10.35 1.35 0.69
CA THR A 54 -10.53 0.91 2.07
C THR A 54 -9.20 1.02 2.79
N HIS A 55 -9.15 1.84 3.84
CA HIS A 55 -7.98 1.88 4.71
C HIS A 55 -8.05 0.78 5.77
N ILE A 56 -6.97 0.02 5.91
CA ILE A 56 -6.82 -0.99 6.96
C ILE A 56 -5.76 -0.47 7.94
N GLU A 57 -6.15 -0.27 9.20
CA GLU A 57 -5.21 0.18 10.23
C GLU A 57 -4.19 -0.91 10.55
N THR A 58 -2.90 -0.54 10.60
CA THR A 58 -1.80 -1.46 10.92
C THR A 58 -0.73 -0.81 11.77
N SER A 59 0.22 -1.61 12.26
CA SER A 59 1.42 -1.17 12.96
C SER A 59 2.69 -1.36 12.12
N HIS A 60 3.87 -1.16 12.73
CA HIS A 60 5.16 -1.37 12.09
C HIS A 60 5.32 -2.82 11.59
N GLY A 61 5.97 -2.99 10.44
CA GLY A 61 6.25 -4.30 9.87
C GLY A 61 5.05 -5.02 9.23
N ASP A 62 3.82 -4.60 9.51
CA ASP A 62 2.61 -5.18 8.94
C ASP A 62 2.48 -4.89 7.43
N VAL A 63 1.86 -5.83 6.72
CA VAL A 63 1.59 -5.73 5.28
C VAL A 63 0.11 -5.97 5.02
N VAL A 64 -0.53 -5.06 4.29
CA VAL A 64 -1.88 -5.25 3.74
C VAL A 64 -1.76 -5.69 2.30
N PHE A 65 -2.39 -6.82 1.99
CA PHE A 65 -2.45 -7.38 0.65
C PHE A 65 -3.90 -7.33 0.12
N ASP A 66 -4.07 -6.62 -0.98
CA ASP A 66 -5.29 -6.67 -1.80
C ASP A 66 -5.11 -7.74 -2.88
N GLU A 67 -5.81 -8.87 -2.71
CA GLU A 67 -5.73 -10.03 -3.60
C GLU A 67 -6.29 -9.73 -5.00
N ASP A 68 -7.35 -8.92 -5.08
CA ASP A 68 -8.05 -8.65 -6.34
C ASP A 68 -7.19 -7.83 -7.31
N LYS A 69 -6.41 -6.88 -6.79
CA LYS A 69 -5.56 -5.96 -7.58
C LYS A 69 -4.07 -6.21 -7.44
N LEU A 70 -3.69 -7.20 -6.64
CA LEU A 70 -2.30 -7.55 -6.33
C LEU A 70 -1.49 -6.37 -5.76
N VAL A 71 -2.09 -5.64 -4.82
CA VAL A 71 -1.47 -4.47 -4.18
C VAL A 71 -1.01 -4.82 -2.78
N PHE A 72 0.24 -4.48 -2.45
CA PHE A 72 0.87 -4.72 -1.16
C PHE A 72 1.28 -3.38 -0.56
N THR A 73 0.90 -3.13 0.69
CA THR A 73 1.18 -1.85 1.36
C THR A 73 1.65 -2.01 2.81
N THR A 74 2.49 -1.08 3.27
CA THR A 74 3.02 -1.04 4.64
C THR A 74 3.28 0.42 5.06
N PRO A 75 3.12 0.77 6.36
CA PRO A 75 3.15 2.17 6.82
C PRO A 75 4.51 2.86 6.81
N CYS A 76 5.62 2.14 7.02
CA CYS A 76 6.96 2.75 7.13
C CYS A 76 6.97 4.02 8.05
N TYR A 77 7.52 5.14 7.55
CA TYR A 77 7.64 6.41 8.26
C TYR A 77 6.33 7.19 8.44
N MET A 78 5.18 6.64 8.06
CA MET A 78 3.89 7.21 8.47
C MET A 78 3.64 7.05 9.98
N LEU A 79 4.36 6.13 10.61
CA LEU A 79 4.39 5.92 12.06
C LEU A 79 5.73 6.42 12.64
N ASP A 80 5.80 6.57 13.96
CA ASP A 80 7.05 6.88 14.66
C ASP A 80 8.00 5.67 14.64
N ALA A 81 8.72 5.52 13.53
CA ALA A 81 9.48 4.32 13.18
C ALA A 81 10.99 4.51 13.34
N THR A 82 11.66 3.50 13.88
CA THR A 82 13.12 3.37 13.78
C THR A 82 13.52 2.82 12.42
N ILE A 83 14.81 2.93 12.06
CA ILE A 83 15.31 2.35 10.80
C ILE A 83 15.11 0.84 10.70
N LEU A 84 15.10 0.13 11.84
CA LEU A 84 14.86 -1.33 11.86
C LEU A 84 13.39 -1.65 11.54
N ASP A 85 12.45 -0.86 12.05
CA ASP A 85 11.02 -1.02 11.71
C ASP A 85 10.76 -0.83 10.21
N ILE A 86 11.52 0.07 9.58
CA ILE A 86 11.46 0.30 8.13
C ILE A 86 12.07 -0.86 7.35
N ASP A 87 13.21 -1.38 7.80
CA ASP A 87 13.84 -2.55 7.18
C ASP A 87 12.88 -3.75 7.22
N ASP A 88 12.25 -4.02 8.37
CA ASP A 88 11.26 -5.08 8.51
C ASP A 88 10.06 -4.86 7.58
N GLY A 89 9.46 -3.66 7.58
CA GLY A 89 8.31 -3.35 6.72
C GLY A 89 8.63 -3.50 5.22
N ALA A 90 9.76 -2.97 4.76
CA ALA A 90 10.17 -3.07 3.37
C ALA A 90 10.46 -4.51 2.95
N ASN A 91 11.18 -5.28 3.79
CA ASN A 91 11.48 -6.68 3.51
C ASN A 91 10.21 -7.54 3.51
N ASN A 92 9.27 -7.28 4.43
CA ASN A 92 8.01 -8.01 4.48
C ASN A 92 7.17 -7.77 3.23
N VAL A 93 7.02 -6.53 2.77
CA VAL A 93 6.29 -6.23 1.52
C VAL A 93 6.89 -6.99 0.34
N VAL A 94 8.22 -6.94 0.17
CA VAL A 94 8.90 -7.66 -0.92
C VAL A 94 8.67 -9.16 -0.78
N LYS A 95 8.82 -9.72 0.42
CA LYS A 95 8.62 -11.15 0.67
C LYS A 95 7.21 -11.61 0.34
N GLU A 96 6.19 -10.84 0.71
CA GLU A 96 4.80 -11.16 0.36
C GLU A 96 4.56 -11.07 -1.15
N MET A 97 5.09 -10.04 -1.82
CA MET A 97 5.02 -9.91 -3.28
C MET A 97 5.64 -11.12 -4.00
N MET A 98 6.76 -11.65 -3.49
CA MET A 98 7.45 -12.79 -4.10
C MET A 98 6.65 -14.11 -4.00
N LYS A 99 5.66 -14.22 -3.11
CA LYS A 99 4.82 -15.43 -2.97
C LYS A 99 3.79 -15.58 -4.08
N VAL A 100 3.48 -14.49 -4.79
CA VAL A 100 2.44 -14.44 -5.83
C VAL A 100 3.03 -14.30 -7.23
N LEU A 101 4.36 -14.40 -7.37
CA LEU A 101 5.08 -14.41 -8.65
C LEU A 101 5.21 -15.80 -9.25
#